data_AF-A0A7V4MU29-F1
#
_entry.id   AF-A0A7V4MU29-F1
#
_cell.length_a   1.000
_cell.length_b   1.000
_cell.length_c   1.000
_cell.angle_alpha   90.00
_cell.angle_beta   90.00
_cell.angle_gamma   90.00
#
_symmetry.space_group_name_H-M   'P 1'
#
loop_
_entity.id
_entity.type
_entity.pdbx_description
1 polymer ?
#
loop_
_entity_poly.entity_id
_entity_poly.type
_entity_poly.pdbx_seq_one_letter_code
_entity_poly.pdbx_strand_id
1 'polypeptide(L)'
;MWTEALALLEGYRRFVITTHTNPDLDALGSELALEEHLRTRGKEVSVLNSDPTPRPHRFVDPARRLRTYRPSRHDPLIQQAEVIVVLDASGGWSRVGRIGEALSRATARTLRIDHHPDSPKFTDVEVVVDQAAATGELIYDLVQTAGGVISPTMARALYVAILTDTGSFRFPKTSPTTHRIAAHLIERGANPTELYNIVYNRYSLNRFRLQGFVMNSLQLAAGGRLAWCALSQSVLGEYEAEVADLDNFAGLGMQLAGVHVSLLCVEMPREQVKISLRSDGRVVVNNL
;
A
#
# COMPACT_ATOMS: atom_id res chain seq x y z
N MET A 1 19.78 -7.29 -10.20
CA MET A 1 19.13 -7.05 -8.89
C MET A 1 18.38 -8.27 -8.36
N TRP A 2 17.69 -9.03 -9.22
CA TRP A 2 16.80 -10.11 -8.77
C TRP A 2 17.44 -11.45 -8.41
N THR A 3 18.75 -11.63 -8.55
CA THR A 3 19.41 -12.95 -8.47
C THR A 3 19.10 -13.71 -7.18
N GLU A 4 19.28 -13.09 -6.01
CA GLU A 4 19.01 -13.76 -4.72
C GLU A 4 17.51 -13.97 -4.49
N ALA A 5 16.67 -12.99 -4.86
CA ALA A 5 15.22 -13.11 -4.76
C ALA A 5 14.70 -14.27 -5.63
N LEU A 6 15.13 -14.37 -6.88
CA LEU A 6 14.74 -15.45 -7.79
C LEU A 6 15.23 -16.81 -7.29
N ALA A 7 16.44 -16.89 -6.74
CA ALA A 7 16.93 -18.13 -6.14
C ALA A 7 16.00 -18.63 -5.01
N LEU A 8 15.48 -17.75 -4.16
CA LEU A 8 14.49 -18.10 -3.15
C LEU A 8 13.14 -18.50 -3.78
N LEU A 9 12.61 -17.69 -4.69
CA LEU A 9 11.29 -17.92 -5.30
C LEU A 9 11.24 -19.21 -6.14
N GLU A 10 12.35 -19.56 -6.80
CA GLU A 10 12.44 -20.76 -7.63
C GLU A 10 12.79 -22.01 -6.81
N GLY A 11 13.68 -21.88 -5.82
CA GLY A 11 14.21 -23.00 -5.04
C GLY A 11 13.24 -23.61 -4.02
N TYR A 12 12.25 -22.84 -3.55
CA TYR A 12 11.31 -23.27 -2.51
C TYR A 12 9.88 -23.46 -3.02
N ARG A 13 9.03 -24.12 -2.23
CA ARG A 13 7.65 -24.50 -2.61
C ARG A 13 6.57 -23.82 -1.79
N ARG A 14 6.79 -23.58 -0.50
CA ARG A 14 5.79 -23.04 0.43
C ARG A 14 6.11 -21.61 0.83
N PHE A 15 5.21 -20.69 0.50
CA PHE A 15 5.39 -19.26 0.67
C PHE A 15 4.30 -18.67 1.57
N VAL A 16 4.71 -17.76 2.44
CA VAL A 16 3.80 -16.78 3.06
C VAL A 16 4.14 -15.42 2.50
N ILE A 17 3.14 -14.68 2.02
CA ILE A 17 3.29 -13.28 1.60
C ILE A 17 2.56 -12.41 2.62
N THR A 18 3.15 -11.28 2.96
CA THR A 18 2.58 -10.29 3.87
C THR A 18 2.98 -8.87 3.47
N THR A 19 2.30 -7.90 4.04
CA THR A 19 2.61 -6.47 3.88
C THR A 19 2.36 -5.69 5.18
N HIS A 20 2.43 -4.37 5.11
CA HIS A 20 2.29 -3.47 6.25
C HIS A 20 0.86 -3.39 6.83
N THR A 21 0.75 -2.85 8.04
CA THR A 21 -0.54 -2.50 8.67
C THR A 21 -1.28 -1.42 7.90
N ASN A 22 -2.62 -1.47 7.93
CA ASN A 22 -3.50 -0.66 7.09
C ASN A 22 -3.06 -0.68 5.61
N PRO A 23 -3.10 -1.86 4.96
CA PRO A 23 -2.53 -2.03 3.63
C PRO A 23 -3.27 -1.18 2.59
N ASP A 24 -2.51 -0.46 1.78
CA ASP A 24 -3.04 0.32 0.67
C ASP A 24 -3.06 -0.50 -0.62
N LEU A 25 -3.36 0.15 -1.73
CA LEU A 25 -3.53 -0.53 -3.00
C LEU A 25 -2.20 -0.94 -3.66
N ASP A 26 -1.06 -0.34 -3.29
CA ASP A 26 0.25 -0.78 -3.77
C ASP A 26 0.63 -2.12 -3.14
N ALA A 27 0.59 -2.16 -1.81
CA ALA A 27 0.73 -3.36 -1.01
C ALA A 27 -0.18 -4.50 -1.50
N LEU A 28 -1.50 -4.28 -1.53
CA LEU A 28 -2.47 -5.33 -1.89
C LEU A 28 -2.33 -5.78 -3.35
N GLY A 29 -2.06 -4.85 -4.27
CA GLY A 29 -1.86 -5.16 -5.68
C GLY A 29 -0.60 -6.00 -5.92
N SER A 30 0.48 -5.64 -5.23
CA SER A 30 1.76 -6.35 -5.24
C SER A 30 1.64 -7.76 -4.69
N GLU A 31 0.93 -7.94 -3.58
CA GLU A 31 0.67 -9.27 -2.99
C GLU A 31 -0.09 -10.20 -3.94
N LEU A 32 -1.17 -9.72 -4.56
CA LEU A 32 -1.98 -10.50 -5.48
C LEU A 32 -1.19 -10.91 -6.72
N ALA A 33 -0.38 -10.00 -7.26
CA ALA A 33 0.38 -10.27 -8.47
C ALA A 33 1.49 -11.31 -8.22
N LEU A 34 2.22 -11.16 -7.11
CA LEU A 34 3.26 -12.13 -6.74
C LEU A 34 2.65 -13.49 -6.38
N GLU A 35 1.54 -13.51 -5.65
CA GLU A 35 0.84 -14.74 -5.30
C GLU A 35 0.43 -15.51 -6.55
N GLU A 36 -0.17 -14.83 -7.52
CA GLU A 36 -0.63 -15.46 -8.75
C GLU A 36 0.55 -15.98 -9.58
N HIS A 37 1.61 -15.18 -9.71
CA HIS A 37 2.83 -15.59 -10.38
C HIS A 37 3.44 -16.88 -9.79
N LEU A 38 3.54 -16.95 -8.46
CA LEU A 38 4.07 -18.13 -7.77
C LEU A 38 3.14 -19.33 -7.93
N ARG A 39 1.81 -19.14 -7.84
CA ARG A 39 0.85 -20.22 -8.06
C ARG A 39 0.90 -20.79 -9.48
N THR A 40 1.11 -19.96 -10.50
CA THR A 40 1.30 -20.45 -11.88
C THR A 40 2.54 -21.33 -12.05
N ARG A 41 3.50 -21.27 -11.12
CA ARG A 41 4.69 -22.13 -11.03
C ARG A 41 4.51 -23.33 -10.11
N GLY A 42 3.27 -23.66 -9.73
CA GLY A 42 2.96 -24.79 -8.86
C GLY A 42 3.44 -24.61 -7.41
N LYS A 43 3.64 -23.37 -6.96
CA LYS A 43 3.99 -23.07 -5.57
C LYS A 43 2.75 -23.00 -4.70
N GLU A 44 2.90 -23.33 -3.42
CA GLU A 44 1.88 -23.18 -2.39
C GLU A 44 2.03 -21.82 -1.72
N VAL A 45 1.03 -20.96 -1.86
CA VAL A 45 1.14 -19.56 -1.41
C VAL A 45 -0.03 -19.18 -0.52
N SER A 46 0.31 -18.61 0.64
CA SER A 46 -0.63 -18.04 1.59
C SER A 46 -0.35 -16.55 1.78
N VAL A 47 -1.29 -15.68 1.37
CA VAL A 47 -1.22 -14.25 1.71
C VAL A 47 -1.90 -14.01 3.05
N LEU A 48 -1.17 -13.44 4.01
CA LEU A 48 -1.59 -13.26 5.40
C LEU A 48 -1.17 -11.87 5.91
N ASN A 49 -2.15 -11.03 6.26
CA ASN A 49 -1.93 -9.66 6.70
C ASN A 49 -2.39 -9.41 8.14
N SER A 50 -1.71 -8.51 8.86
CA SER A 50 -2.13 -8.13 10.22
C SER A 50 -3.59 -7.64 10.23
N ASP A 51 -3.89 -6.73 9.31
CA ASP A 51 -5.14 -6.00 9.24
C ASP A 51 -5.99 -6.50 8.06
N PRO A 52 -7.32 -6.36 8.12
CA PRO A 52 -8.18 -6.68 6.99
C PRO A 52 -7.96 -5.70 5.83
N THR A 53 -8.19 -6.18 4.60
CA THR A 53 -8.30 -5.31 3.43
C THR A 53 -9.35 -4.22 3.70
N PRO A 54 -8.98 -2.93 3.63
CA PRO A 54 -9.91 -1.82 3.82
C PRO A 54 -11.11 -1.95 2.90
N ARG A 55 -12.31 -1.61 3.40
CA ARG A 55 -13.56 -1.75 2.64
C ARG A 55 -13.49 -1.12 1.23
N PRO A 56 -12.93 0.09 1.04
CA PRO A 56 -12.80 0.70 -0.28
C PRO A 56 -11.90 -0.08 -1.23
N HIS A 57 -10.95 -0.89 -0.73
CA HIS A 57 -9.96 -1.60 -1.53
C HIS A 57 -10.37 -3.04 -1.87
N ARG A 58 -11.46 -3.57 -1.29
CA ARG A 58 -11.89 -4.97 -1.47
C ARG A 58 -12.14 -5.38 -2.93
N PHE A 59 -12.36 -4.42 -3.83
CA PHE A 59 -12.52 -4.69 -5.26
C PHE A 59 -11.25 -5.26 -5.91
N VAL A 60 -10.06 -5.05 -5.32
CA VAL A 60 -8.80 -5.55 -5.85
C VAL A 60 -8.71 -7.07 -5.72
N ASP A 61 -9.35 -7.64 -4.70
CA ASP A 61 -9.34 -9.08 -4.39
C ASP A 61 -10.78 -9.65 -4.31
N PRO A 62 -11.49 -9.76 -5.44
CA PRO A 62 -12.84 -10.33 -5.44
C PRO A 62 -12.88 -11.80 -5.00
N ALA A 63 -11.76 -12.52 -5.16
CA ALA A 63 -11.61 -13.92 -4.78
C ALA A 63 -11.27 -14.12 -3.29
N ARG A 64 -11.07 -13.04 -2.53
CA ARG A 64 -10.74 -13.09 -1.08
C ARG A 64 -9.49 -13.93 -0.77
N ARG A 65 -8.47 -13.83 -1.62
CA ARG A 65 -7.14 -14.44 -1.44
C ARG A 65 -6.34 -13.78 -0.31
N LEU A 66 -6.55 -12.48 -0.07
CA LEU A 66 -5.88 -11.69 0.96
C LEU A 66 -6.58 -11.91 2.31
N ARG A 67 -5.93 -12.66 3.20
CA ARG A 67 -6.53 -13.09 4.47
C ARG A 67 -5.98 -12.32 5.65
N THR A 68 -6.87 -11.92 6.54
CA THR A 68 -6.48 -11.39 7.85
C THR A 68 -5.93 -12.51 8.74
N TYR A 69 -4.77 -12.29 9.31
CA TYR A 69 -4.08 -13.21 10.21
C TYR A 69 -4.93 -13.53 11.44
N ARG A 70 -4.91 -14.81 11.82
CA ARG A 70 -5.58 -15.39 12.98
C ARG A 70 -4.67 -16.50 13.50
N PRO A 71 -4.02 -16.34 14.66
CA PRO A 71 -3.00 -17.28 15.12
C PRO A 71 -3.46 -18.74 15.09
N SER A 72 -4.63 -19.01 15.67
CA SER A 72 -5.21 -20.36 15.75
C SER A 72 -5.45 -21.06 14.41
N ARG A 73 -5.48 -20.31 13.29
CA ARG A 73 -5.65 -20.87 11.94
C ARG A 73 -4.39 -20.84 11.10
N HIS A 74 -3.49 -19.89 11.36
CA HIS A 74 -2.45 -19.54 10.41
C HIS A 74 -1.02 -19.80 10.93
N ASP A 75 -0.83 -20.01 12.24
CA ASP A 75 0.48 -20.39 12.78
C ASP A 75 1.05 -21.65 12.13
N PRO A 76 0.26 -22.71 11.86
CA PRO A 76 0.79 -23.88 11.14
C PRO A 76 1.29 -23.55 9.73
N LEU A 77 0.65 -22.59 9.04
CA LEU A 77 1.08 -22.17 7.70
C LEU A 77 2.40 -21.40 7.77
N ILE A 78 2.58 -20.56 8.80
CA ILE A 78 3.82 -19.82 9.04
C ILE A 78 4.96 -20.79 9.39
N GLN A 79 4.70 -21.79 10.25
CA GLN A 79 5.69 -22.79 10.64
C GLN A 79 6.13 -23.70 9.47
N GLN A 80 5.23 -23.96 8.52
CA GLN A 80 5.52 -24.77 7.34
C GLN A 80 6.12 -23.97 6.18
N ALA A 81 6.08 -22.63 6.25
CA ALA A 81 6.63 -21.77 5.22
C ALA A 81 8.14 -21.99 5.07
N GLU A 82 8.60 -22.03 3.83
CA GLU A 82 10.02 -22.09 3.49
C GLU A 82 10.56 -20.69 3.20
N VAL A 83 9.71 -19.83 2.64
CA VAL A 83 10.01 -18.42 2.38
C VAL A 83 8.85 -17.54 2.85
N ILE A 84 9.18 -16.46 3.57
CA ILE A 84 8.29 -15.36 3.90
C ILE A 84 8.68 -14.18 3.03
N VAL A 85 7.74 -13.67 2.24
CA VAL A 85 7.92 -12.48 1.42
C VAL A 85 7.18 -11.31 2.06
N VAL A 86 7.91 -10.23 2.36
CA VAL A 86 7.39 -8.98 2.91
C VAL A 86 7.38 -7.95 1.79
N LEU A 87 6.20 -7.47 1.42
CA LEU A 87 6.03 -6.50 0.35
C LEU A 87 5.68 -5.13 0.94
N ASP A 88 6.28 -4.09 0.36
CA ASP A 88 5.87 -2.70 0.60
C ASP A 88 5.93 -2.25 2.07
N ALA A 89 6.84 -2.83 2.85
CA ALA A 89 6.96 -2.54 4.26
C ALA A 89 8.40 -2.18 4.63
N SER A 90 8.58 -0.90 4.99
CA SER A 90 9.81 -0.37 5.57
C SER A 90 9.70 -0.26 7.10
N GLY A 91 10.85 -0.24 7.79
CA GLY A 91 10.90 0.00 9.23
C GLY A 91 10.75 -1.23 10.13
N GLY A 92 10.84 -2.44 9.57
CA GLY A 92 10.93 -3.68 10.34
C GLY A 92 9.61 -4.42 10.55
N TRP A 93 9.68 -5.52 11.31
CA TRP A 93 8.53 -6.37 11.64
C TRP A 93 7.38 -5.63 12.35
N SER A 94 7.66 -4.52 13.03
CA SER A 94 6.62 -3.67 13.64
C SER A 94 5.68 -3.08 12.60
N ARG A 95 6.18 -2.75 11.39
CA ARG A 95 5.37 -2.21 10.29
C ARG A 95 4.40 -3.23 9.72
N VAL A 96 4.75 -4.51 9.79
CA VAL A 96 3.91 -5.67 9.39
C VAL A 96 2.79 -5.94 10.41
N GLY A 97 2.89 -5.38 11.62
CA GLY A 97 1.86 -5.45 12.66
C GLY A 97 1.91 -6.77 13.44
N ARG A 98 0.75 -7.21 13.95
CA ARG A 98 0.68 -8.33 14.91
C ARG A 98 1.16 -9.68 14.36
N ILE A 99 1.11 -9.87 13.05
CA ILE A 99 1.65 -11.08 12.41
C ILE A 99 3.19 -11.04 12.36
N GLY A 100 3.79 -9.85 12.34
CA GLY A 100 5.24 -9.67 12.25
C GLY A 100 6.01 -10.40 13.34
N GLU A 101 5.47 -10.46 14.56
CA GLU A 101 6.08 -11.21 15.67
C GLU A 101 6.16 -12.72 15.37
N ALA A 102 5.08 -13.31 14.84
CA ALA A 102 5.04 -14.72 14.46
C ALA A 102 5.96 -15.02 13.27
N LEU A 103 6.02 -14.13 12.28
CA LEU A 103 6.89 -14.26 11.11
C LEU A 103 8.37 -14.14 11.48
N SER A 104 8.71 -13.19 12.35
CA SER A 104 10.10 -12.95 12.79
C SER A 104 10.73 -14.13 13.54
N ARG A 105 9.90 -15.01 14.12
CA ARG A 105 10.32 -16.23 14.82
C ARG A 105 10.30 -17.47 13.94
N ALA A 106 9.79 -17.38 12.73
CA ALA A 106 9.75 -18.51 11.82
C ALA A 106 11.17 -18.88 11.38
N THR A 107 11.39 -20.16 11.06
CA THR A 107 12.67 -20.64 10.53
C THR A 107 12.79 -20.46 9.00
N ALA A 108 11.74 -19.92 8.37
CA ALA A 108 11.69 -19.65 6.94
C ALA A 108 12.74 -18.61 6.52
N ARG A 109 13.22 -18.69 5.28
CA ARG A 109 13.98 -17.59 4.68
C ARG A 109 13.08 -16.38 4.49
N THR A 110 13.64 -15.19 4.64
CA THR A 110 12.87 -13.95 4.54
C THR A 110 13.35 -13.08 3.37
N LEU A 111 12.41 -12.61 2.55
CA LEU A 111 12.65 -11.74 1.41
C LEU A 111 11.80 -10.48 1.57
N ARG A 112 12.40 -9.29 1.49
CA ARG A 112 11.67 -8.03 1.37
C ARG A 112 11.79 -7.47 -0.04
N ILE A 113 10.68 -6.97 -0.59
CA ILE A 113 10.66 -6.18 -1.82
C ILE A 113 9.90 -4.88 -1.52
N ASP A 114 10.56 -3.74 -1.71
CA ASP A 114 10.04 -2.45 -1.27
C ASP A 114 10.63 -1.29 -2.09
N HIS A 115 9.92 -0.18 -2.17
CA HIS A 115 10.34 1.05 -2.85
C HIS A 115 10.47 2.27 -1.91
N HIS A 116 10.19 2.07 -0.62
CA HIS A 116 10.40 3.10 0.39
C HIS A 116 11.90 3.32 0.68
N PRO A 117 12.29 4.53 1.13
CA PRO A 117 13.68 4.82 1.50
C PRO A 117 14.25 3.85 2.53
N ASP A 118 15.59 3.70 2.51
CA ASP A 118 16.32 2.72 3.31
C ASP A 118 15.92 2.74 4.80
N SER A 119 15.53 1.55 5.27
CA SER A 119 15.27 1.26 6.67
C SER A 119 16.22 0.15 7.13
N PRO A 120 16.48 0.00 8.44
CA PRO A 120 17.31 -1.09 8.95
C PRO A 120 16.87 -2.45 8.40
N LYS A 121 17.84 -3.23 7.92
CA LYS A 121 17.62 -4.58 7.39
C LYS A 121 16.95 -5.47 8.44
N PHE A 122 15.89 -6.18 8.05
CA PHE A 122 15.18 -7.09 8.96
C PHE A 122 14.77 -8.44 8.33
N THR A 123 15.12 -8.65 7.06
CA THR A 123 14.97 -9.93 6.34
C THR A 123 16.32 -10.41 5.81
N ASP A 124 16.43 -11.70 5.45
CA ASP A 124 17.68 -12.31 4.95
C ASP A 124 18.12 -11.68 3.62
N VAL A 125 17.16 -11.53 2.70
CA VAL A 125 17.33 -10.91 1.37
C VAL A 125 16.44 -9.67 1.29
N GLU A 126 16.95 -8.59 0.72
CA GLU A 126 16.21 -7.34 0.51
C GLU A 126 16.44 -6.84 -0.93
N VAL A 127 15.34 -6.50 -1.60
CA VAL A 127 15.36 -5.75 -2.86
C VAL A 127 14.63 -4.44 -2.63
N VAL A 128 15.39 -3.41 -2.30
CA VAL A 128 14.87 -2.06 -2.04
C VAL A 128 15.31 -1.12 -3.16
N VAL A 129 14.34 -0.49 -3.82
CA VAL A 129 14.60 0.45 -4.92
C VAL A 129 13.85 1.75 -4.68
N ASP A 130 14.46 2.68 -3.96
CA ASP A 130 13.85 3.98 -3.62
C ASP A 130 13.40 4.78 -4.86
N GLN A 131 14.03 4.57 -6.01
CA GLN A 131 13.66 5.27 -7.25
C GLN A 131 12.42 4.68 -7.96
N ALA A 132 11.92 3.52 -7.53
CA ALA A 132 10.70 2.96 -8.08
C ALA A 132 9.46 3.72 -7.57
N ALA A 133 8.49 3.88 -8.46
CA ALA A 133 7.30 4.68 -8.19
C ALA A 133 6.22 3.92 -7.40
N ALA A 134 6.36 2.60 -7.27
CA ALA A 134 5.51 1.70 -6.50
C ALA A 134 6.23 0.34 -6.32
N THR A 135 5.93 -0.38 -5.26
CA THR A 135 6.29 -1.82 -5.12
C THR A 135 5.67 -2.64 -6.25
N GLY A 136 4.51 -2.24 -6.79
CA GLY A 136 3.89 -2.85 -7.96
C GLY A 136 4.79 -2.84 -9.22
N GLU A 137 5.63 -1.81 -9.41
CA GLU A 137 6.61 -1.80 -10.51
C GLU A 137 7.69 -2.87 -10.31
N LEU A 138 8.12 -3.06 -9.06
CA LEU A 138 9.12 -4.04 -8.69
C LEU A 138 8.60 -5.46 -8.87
N ILE A 139 7.35 -5.73 -8.50
CA ILE A 139 6.71 -7.02 -8.76
C ILE A 139 6.54 -7.25 -10.26
N TYR A 140 6.14 -6.23 -11.03
CA TYR A 140 6.09 -6.34 -12.49
C TYR A 140 7.45 -6.76 -13.08
N ASP A 141 8.53 -6.06 -12.70
CA ASP A 141 9.88 -6.31 -13.21
C ASP A 141 10.41 -7.70 -12.81
N LEU A 142 10.15 -8.11 -11.57
CA LEU A 142 10.46 -9.46 -11.08
C LEU A 142 9.74 -10.53 -11.90
N VAL A 143 8.44 -10.36 -12.15
CA VAL A 143 7.65 -11.33 -12.93
C VAL A 143 8.19 -11.47 -14.34
N GLN A 144 8.51 -10.35 -15.00
CA GLN A 144 9.10 -10.33 -16.34
C GLN A 144 10.48 -10.97 -16.36
N THR A 145 11.34 -10.63 -15.40
CA THR A 145 12.70 -11.18 -15.28
C THR A 145 12.67 -12.70 -15.08
N ALA A 146 11.69 -13.21 -14.32
CA ALA A 146 11.47 -14.64 -14.11
C ALA A 146 10.85 -15.36 -15.33
N GLY A 147 10.68 -14.69 -16.47
CA GLY A 147 10.02 -15.22 -17.67
C GLY A 147 8.52 -15.49 -17.48
N GLY A 148 7.89 -14.86 -16.49
CA GLY A 148 6.46 -14.97 -16.25
C GLY A 148 5.62 -14.12 -17.19
N VAL A 149 4.39 -14.57 -17.45
CA VAL A 149 3.42 -13.82 -18.24
C VAL A 149 2.45 -13.11 -17.30
N ILE A 150 2.32 -11.79 -17.44
CA ILE A 150 1.34 -11.00 -16.70
C ILE A 150 -0.07 -11.43 -17.13
N SER A 151 -0.87 -11.97 -16.23
CA SER A 151 -2.28 -12.31 -16.50
C SER A 151 -3.15 -11.05 -16.45
N PRO A 152 -4.42 -11.10 -16.92
CA PRO A 152 -5.35 -9.99 -16.73
C PRO A 152 -5.58 -9.63 -15.26
N THR A 153 -5.57 -10.62 -14.36
CA THR A 153 -5.71 -10.38 -12.91
C THR A 153 -4.48 -9.67 -12.34
N MET A 154 -3.28 -10.12 -12.69
CA MET A 154 -2.03 -9.43 -12.32
C MET A 154 -2.02 -8.01 -12.91
N ALA A 155 -2.40 -7.87 -14.18
CA ALA A 155 -2.41 -6.58 -14.87
C ALA A 155 -3.28 -5.56 -14.13
N ARG A 156 -4.49 -5.97 -13.75
CA ARG A 156 -5.42 -5.14 -12.98
C ARG A 156 -4.83 -4.77 -11.60
N ALA A 157 -4.30 -5.74 -10.87
CA ALA A 157 -3.75 -5.53 -9.52
C ALA A 157 -2.54 -4.57 -9.55
N LEU A 158 -1.59 -4.82 -10.45
CA LEU A 158 -0.39 -4.00 -10.61
C LEU A 158 -0.72 -2.59 -11.15
N TYR A 159 -1.70 -2.47 -12.04
CA TYR A 159 -2.09 -1.16 -12.56
C TYR A 159 -2.66 -0.29 -11.45
N VAL A 160 -3.50 -0.85 -10.57
CA VAL A 160 -4.06 -0.10 -9.45
C VAL A 160 -2.98 0.29 -8.45
N ALA A 161 -2.04 -0.61 -8.14
CA ALA A 161 -0.89 -0.33 -7.29
C ALA A 161 -0.11 0.90 -7.80
N ILE A 162 0.30 0.87 -9.07
CA ILE A 162 1.02 1.98 -9.71
C ILE A 162 0.15 3.24 -9.78
N LEU A 163 -1.13 3.12 -10.15
CA LEU A 163 -2.06 4.25 -10.25
C LEU A 163 -2.14 5.00 -8.91
N THR A 164 -2.27 4.29 -7.79
CA THR A 164 -2.46 4.94 -6.49
C THR A 164 -1.18 5.54 -5.96
N ASP A 165 -0.06 4.82 -6.06
CA ASP A 165 1.19 5.25 -5.43
C ASP A 165 1.92 6.34 -6.23
N THR A 166 1.58 6.47 -7.51
CA THR A 166 2.01 7.61 -8.34
C THR A 166 1.08 8.83 -8.23
N GLY A 167 0.00 8.73 -7.45
CA GLY A 167 -1.03 9.77 -7.37
C GLY A 167 -1.73 10.00 -8.72
N SER A 168 -1.95 8.93 -9.48
CA SER A 168 -2.37 8.96 -10.88
C SER A 168 -1.31 9.59 -11.80
N PHE A 169 -0.08 9.08 -11.73
CA PHE A 169 1.07 9.43 -12.58
C PHE A 169 1.56 10.87 -12.47
N ARG A 170 1.40 11.48 -11.28
CA ARG A 170 1.74 12.89 -11.04
C ARG A 170 2.88 13.09 -10.04
N PHE A 171 3.16 12.10 -9.20
CA PHE A 171 4.16 12.24 -8.13
C PHE A 171 5.58 12.11 -8.67
N PRO A 172 6.60 12.71 -8.00
CA PRO A 172 7.94 12.89 -8.55
C PRO A 172 8.68 11.61 -8.94
N LYS A 173 8.39 10.47 -8.30
CA LYS A 173 8.98 9.16 -8.64
C LYS A 173 8.41 8.56 -9.94
N THR A 174 7.31 9.11 -10.48
CA THR A 174 6.74 8.68 -11.76
C THR A 174 7.77 8.90 -12.88
N SER A 175 8.12 7.83 -13.60
CA SER A 175 9.18 7.83 -14.60
C SER A 175 8.69 7.39 -15.99
N PRO A 176 9.50 7.53 -17.05
CA PRO A 176 9.20 6.92 -18.35
C PRO A 176 9.01 5.39 -18.25
N THR A 177 9.71 4.73 -17.32
CA THR A 177 9.54 3.30 -17.07
C THR A 177 8.15 3.01 -16.52
N THR A 178 7.66 3.82 -15.58
CA THR A 178 6.29 3.74 -15.04
C THR A 178 5.23 3.74 -16.12
N HIS A 179 5.34 4.66 -17.08
CA HIS A 179 4.39 4.73 -18.19
C HIS A 179 4.49 3.54 -19.15
N ARG A 180 5.69 2.99 -19.39
CA ARG A 180 5.84 1.78 -20.21
C ARG A 180 5.25 0.56 -19.53
N ILE A 181 5.43 0.42 -18.21
CA ILE A 181 4.79 -0.63 -17.41
C ILE A 181 3.29 -0.47 -17.53
N ALA A 182 2.74 0.71 -17.24
CA ALA A 182 1.30 0.97 -17.34
C ALA A 182 0.74 0.64 -18.73
N ALA A 183 1.42 1.02 -19.81
CA ALA A 183 1.03 0.68 -21.18
C ALA A 183 0.94 -0.83 -21.39
N HIS A 184 1.96 -1.59 -20.97
CA HIS A 184 1.92 -3.04 -21.08
C HIS A 184 0.82 -3.65 -20.19
N LEU A 185 0.59 -3.16 -18.97
CA LEU A 185 -0.53 -3.63 -18.14
C LEU A 185 -1.90 -3.41 -18.83
N ILE A 186 -2.06 -2.31 -19.56
CA ILE A 186 -3.26 -2.06 -20.38
C ILE A 186 -3.40 -3.11 -21.50
N GLU A 187 -2.32 -3.38 -22.23
CA GLU A 187 -2.28 -4.44 -23.26
C GLU A 187 -2.62 -5.83 -22.67
N ARG A 188 -2.28 -6.06 -21.39
CA ARG A 188 -2.57 -7.29 -20.66
C ARG A 188 -3.96 -7.34 -20.02
N GLY A 189 -4.77 -6.29 -20.18
CA GLY A 189 -6.19 -6.27 -19.80
C GLY A 189 -6.57 -5.33 -18.66
N ALA A 190 -5.64 -4.49 -18.16
CA ALA A 190 -6.02 -3.41 -17.25
C ALA A 190 -6.84 -2.34 -18.00
N ASN A 191 -7.94 -1.89 -17.39
CA ASN A 191 -8.76 -0.79 -17.93
C ASN A 191 -8.59 0.47 -17.08
N PRO A 192 -7.83 1.48 -17.56
CA PRO A 192 -7.57 2.71 -16.81
C PRO A 192 -8.83 3.42 -16.34
N THR A 193 -9.81 3.56 -17.23
CA THR A 193 -11.07 4.28 -16.96
C THR A 193 -11.87 3.57 -15.88
N GLU A 194 -12.01 2.26 -15.97
CA GLU A 194 -12.72 1.46 -14.97
C GLU A 194 -12.02 1.54 -13.62
N LEU A 195 -10.70 1.33 -13.60
CA LEU A 195 -9.90 1.30 -12.38
C LEU A 195 -9.87 2.65 -11.68
N TYR A 196 -9.64 3.73 -12.43
CA TYR A 196 -9.72 5.09 -11.89
C TYR A 196 -11.11 5.37 -11.29
N ASN A 197 -12.18 4.99 -11.99
CA ASN A 197 -13.53 5.20 -11.50
C ASN A 197 -13.80 4.45 -10.20
N ILE A 198 -13.31 3.22 -10.07
CA ILE A 198 -13.49 2.43 -8.86
C ILE A 198 -12.71 3.04 -7.68
N VAL A 199 -11.49 3.52 -7.91
CA VAL A 199 -10.63 4.09 -6.87
C VAL A 199 -11.10 5.48 -6.43
N TYR A 200 -11.40 6.37 -7.38
CA TYR A 200 -11.57 7.80 -7.10
C TYR A 200 -13.00 8.33 -7.28
N ASN A 201 -13.89 7.61 -7.97
CA ASN A 201 -15.23 8.11 -8.34
C ASN A 201 -16.38 7.30 -7.70
N ARG A 202 -16.14 6.68 -6.54
CA ARG A 202 -17.15 5.89 -5.80
C ARG A 202 -17.36 6.33 -4.35
N TYR A 203 -16.98 7.56 -4.03
CA TYR A 203 -17.20 8.12 -2.69
C TYR A 203 -18.69 8.38 -2.42
N SER A 204 -19.10 8.20 -1.16
CA SER A 204 -20.48 8.46 -0.73
C SER A 204 -20.77 9.97 -0.71
N LEU A 205 -22.05 10.35 -0.81
CA LEU A 205 -22.47 11.74 -0.65
C LEU A 205 -22.03 12.31 0.71
N ASN A 206 -22.12 11.51 1.76
CA ASN A 206 -21.71 11.92 3.11
C ASN A 206 -20.20 12.21 3.17
N ARG A 207 -19.35 11.38 2.55
CA ARG A 207 -17.92 11.68 2.43
C ARG A 207 -17.67 12.98 1.67
N PHE A 208 -18.40 13.23 0.57
CA PHE A 208 -18.30 14.50 -0.17
C PHE A 208 -18.73 15.72 0.68
N ARG A 209 -19.79 15.59 1.49
CA ARG A 209 -20.20 16.65 2.41
C ARG A 209 -19.17 16.90 3.51
N LEU A 210 -18.61 15.83 4.09
CA LEU A 210 -17.53 15.95 5.07
C LEU A 210 -16.28 16.59 4.46
N GLN A 211 -15.93 16.27 3.21
CA GLN A 211 -14.87 16.96 2.49
C GLN A 211 -15.16 18.47 2.38
N GLY A 212 -16.40 18.86 2.07
CA GLY A 212 -16.83 20.26 2.08
C GLY A 212 -16.69 20.92 3.45
N PHE A 213 -17.06 20.22 4.53
CA PHE A 213 -16.85 20.68 5.90
C PHE A 213 -15.36 20.91 6.21
N VAL A 214 -14.49 19.95 5.87
CA VAL A 214 -13.04 20.06 6.07
C VAL A 214 -12.49 21.27 5.32
N MET A 215 -12.86 21.43 4.06
CA MET A 215 -12.42 22.58 3.24
C MET A 215 -12.84 23.91 3.84
N ASN A 216 -14.07 24.01 4.34
CA ASN A 216 -14.57 25.21 5.02
C ASN A 216 -13.90 25.47 6.39
N SER A 217 -13.33 24.43 7.00
CA SER A 217 -12.73 24.47 8.33
C SER A 217 -11.20 24.57 8.31
N LEU A 218 -10.59 24.68 7.13
CA LEU A 218 -9.13 24.83 7.00
C LEU A 218 -8.67 26.15 7.62
N GLN A 219 -7.66 26.07 8.46
CA GLN A 219 -6.97 27.21 9.05
C GLN A 219 -5.56 27.33 8.48
N LEU A 220 -5.07 28.57 8.34
CA LEU A 220 -3.71 28.86 7.90
C LEU A 220 -2.84 29.31 9.08
N ALA A 221 -1.60 28.85 9.09
CA ALA A 221 -0.58 29.20 10.06
C ALA A 221 0.78 29.40 9.37
N ALA A 222 1.81 29.78 10.14
CA ALA A 222 3.17 30.00 9.64
C ALA A 222 3.27 30.98 8.45
N GLY A 223 2.41 32.01 8.45
CA GLY A 223 2.32 32.99 7.35
C GLY A 223 1.69 32.42 6.07
N GLY A 224 0.74 31.48 6.19
CA GLY A 224 0.07 30.85 5.05
C GLY A 224 0.76 29.60 4.51
N ARG A 225 1.91 29.21 5.07
CA ARG A 225 2.69 28.04 4.63
C ARG A 225 2.19 26.71 5.22
N LEU A 226 1.38 26.78 6.27
CA LEU A 226 0.81 25.63 6.95
C LEU A 226 -0.71 25.69 6.86
N ALA A 227 -1.34 24.64 6.33
CA ALA A 227 -2.79 24.47 6.38
C ALA A 227 -3.15 23.35 7.36
N TRP A 228 -4.12 23.56 8.23
CA TRP A 228 -4.54 22.52 9.17
C TRP A 228 -6.05 22.50 9.43
N CYS A 229 -6.56 21.34 9.78
CA CYS A 229 -7.94 21.14 10.22
C CYS A 229 -7.97 20.06 11.32
N ALA A 230 -8.90 20.19 12.26
CA ALA A 230 -9.15 19.19 13.29
C ALA A 230 -10.59 18.68 13.19
N LEU A 231 -10.77 17.36 13.29
CA LEU A 231 -12.05 16.68 13.26
C LEU A 231 -12.29 15.95 14.58
N SER A 232 -13.44 16.22 15.19
CA SER A 232 -13.91 15.49 16.38
C SER A 232 -14.66 14.22 15.99
N GLN A 233 -14.85 13.32 16.96
CA GLN A 233 -15.72 12.16 16.82
C GLN A 233 -17.18 12.56 16.54
N SER A 234 -17.63 13.69 17.09
CA SER A 234 -18.98 14.21 16.81
C SER A 234 -19.17 14.60 15.35
N VAL A 235 -18.17 15.23 14.72
CA VAL A 235 -18.21 15.56 13.29
C VAL A 235 -18.22 14.28 12.47
N LEU A 236 -17.37 13.29 12.77
CA LEU A 236 -17.40 12.01 12.05
C LEU A 236 -18.77 11.32 12.15
N GLY A 237 -19.39 11.37 13.33
CA GLY A 237 -20.74 10.85 13.55
C GLY A 237 -21.82 11.58 12.75
N GLU A 238 -21.77 12.91 12.66
CA GLU A 238 -22.71 13.73 11.88
C GLU A 238 -22.72 13.35 10.38
N TYR A 239 -21.55 13.03 9.84
CA TYR A 239 -21.40 12.61 8.44
C TYR A 239 -21.39 11.08 8.27
N GLU A 240 -21.72 10.30 9.29
CA GLU A 240 -21.71 8.82 9.23
C GLU A 240 -20.40 8.27 8.61
N ALA A 241 -19.28 8.91 8.94
CA ALA A 241 -17.98 8.63 8.33
C ALA A 241 -17.08 7.88 9.30
N GLU A 242 -16.30 6.95 8.76
CA GLU A 242 -15.23 6.27 9.49
C GLU A 242 -13.89 6.96 9.21
N VAL A 243 -12.89 6.71 10.05
CA VAL A 243 -11.52 7.23 9.84
C VAL A 243 -10.96 6.82 8.47
N ALA A 244 -11.38 5.66 7.94
CA ALA A 244 -11.00 5.20 6.60
C ALA A 244 -11.57 6.08 5.47
N ASP A 245 -12.69 6.77 5.69
CA ASP A 245 -13.27 7.69 4.70
C ASP A 245 -12.46 9.00 4.58
N LEU A 246 -11.61 9.31 5.56
CA LEU A 246 -10.73 10.48 5.56
C LEU A 246 -9.49 10.30 4.68
N ASP A 247 -9.39 9.19 3.95
CA ASP A 247 -8.31 8.97 3.01
C ASP A 247 -8.17 10.16 2.04
N ASN A 248 -6.93 10.60 1.84
CA ASN A 248 -6.54 11.80 1.09
C ASN A 248 -6.99 13.18 1.62
N PHE A 249 -7.71 13.27 2.75
CA PHE A 249 -8.20 14.57 3.25
C PHE A 249 -7.07 15.50 3.72
N ALA A 250 -5.98 14.96 4.27
CA ALA A 250 -4.78 15.74 4.59
C ALA A 250 -4.13 16.39 3.34
N GLY A 251 -4.46 15.92 2.14
CA GLY A 251 -4.01 16.53 0.89
C GLY A 251 -4.82 17.76 0.45
N LEU A 252 -5.99 18.03 1.05
CA LEU A 252 -6.86 19.14 0.64
C LEU A 252 -6.19 20.49 0.88
N GLY A 253 -5.52 20.67 2.02
CA GLY A 253 -4.80 21.92 2.32
C GLY A 253 -3.60 22.16 1.39
N MET A 254 -3.00 21.10 0.84
CA MET A 254 -1.92 21.22 -0.15
C MET A 254 -2.36 21.82 -1.49
N GLN A 255 -3.67 21.94 -1.74
CA GLN A 255 -4.20 22.57 -2.95
C GLN A 255 -4.21 24.11 -2.86
N LEU A 256 -4.00 24.68 -1.68
CA LEU A 256 -3.92 26.12 -1.48
C LEU A 256 -2.57 26.68 -1.93
N ALA A 257 -2.60 27.74 -2.73
CA ALA A 257 -1.38 28.42 -3.16
C ALA A 257 -0.56 28.92 -1.95
N GLY A 258 0.73 28.62 -1.93
CA GLY A 258 1.67 29.02 -0.87
C GLY A 258 1.76 28.06 0.31
N VAL A 259 0.93 27.03 0.39
CA VAL A 259 1.02 25.98 1.43
C VAL A 259 2.12 24.98 1.08
N HIS A 260 2.98 24.68 2.05
CA HIS A 260 4.08 23.70 1.93
C HIS A 260 3.84 22.44 2.77
N VAL A 261 3.01 22.55 3.82
CA VAL A 261 2.65 21.45 4.70
C VAL A 261 1.16 21.54 5.04
N SER A 262 0.47 20.40 5.01
CA SER A 262 -0.91 20.28 5.46
C SER A 262 -1.07 19.20 6.52
N LEU A 263 -1.86 19.51 7.57
CA LEU A 263 -2.16 18.61 8.67
C LEU A 263 -3.67 18.37 8.79
N LEU A 264 -4.03 17.12 9.02
CA LEU A 264 -5.35 16.74 9.48
C LEU A 264 -5.22 16.04 10.84
N CYS A 265 -5.80 16.65 11.86
CA CYS A 265 -5.91 16.08 13.20
C CYS A 265 -7.28 15.43 13.33
N VAL A 266 -7.33 14.17 13.78
CA VAL A 266 -8.57 13.42 13.95
C VAL A 266 -8.61 12.87 15.36
N GLU A 267 -9.63 13.25 16.11
CA GLU A 267 -9.89 12.69 17.43
C GLU A 267 -10.12 11.18 17.30
N MET A 268 -9.47 10.39 18.15
CA MET A 268 -9.58 8.95 18.22
C MET A 268 -10.08 8.54 19.62
N PRO A 269 -10.63 7.33 19.80
CA PRO A 269 -10.98 6.84 21.13
C PRO A 269 -9.79 6.86 22.10
N ARG A 270 -10.08 6.88 23.40
CA ARG A 270 -9.08 6.84 24.49
C ARG A 270 -8.14 8.05 24.51
N GLU A 271 -8.68 9.24 24.28
CA GLU A 271 -7.93 10.51 24.36
C GLU A 271 -6.73 10.56 23.39
N GLN A 272 -6.83 9.87 22.26
CA GLN A 272 -5.79 9.87 21.24
C GLN A 272 -6.16 10.81 20.09
N VAL A 273 -5.15 11.32 19.39
CA VAL A 273 -5.34 12.09 18.15
C VAL A 273 -4.46 11.47 17.07
N LYS A 274 -5.08 11.11 15.94
CA LYS A 274 -4.35 10.73 14.73
C LYS A 274 -4.00 11.97 13.95
N ILE A 275 -2.73 12.16 13.63
CA ILE A 275 -2.25 13.28 12.81
C ILE A 275 -1.80 12.72 11.47
N SER A 276 -2.33 13.29 10.39
CA SER A 276 -1.91 12.98 9.03
C SER A 276 -1.26 14.20 8.42
N LEU A 277 0.00 14.07 7.97
CA LEU A 277 0.77 15.15 7.35
C LEU A 277 0.93 14.92 5.85
N ARG A 278 0.97 16.01 5.09
CA ARG A 278 1.37 16.05 3.68
C ARG A 278 2.30 17.23 3.46
N SER A 279 3.24 17.10 2.54
CA SER A 279 4.14 18.19 2.13
C SER A 279 4.37 18.19 0.63
N ASP A 280 4.74 19.35 0.09
CA ASP A 280 5.22 19.53 -1.28
C ASP A 280 6.68 19.10 -1.48
N GLY A 281 7.33 18.59 -0.43
CA GLY A 281 8.73 18.13 -0.43
C GLY A 281 9.74 19.15 0.05
N ARG A 282 9.35 20.42 0.26
CA ARG A 282 10.24 21.43 0.86
C ARG A 282 10.47 21.20 2.36
N VAL A 283 9.56 20.48 3.01
CA VAL A 283 9.64 20.11 4.42
C VAL A 283 9.56 18.59 4.56
N VAL A 284 10.58 17.98 5.14
CA VAL A 284 10.59 16.54 5.42
C VAL A 284 9.73 16.28 6.67
N VAL A 285 8.48 15.89 6.47
CA VAL A 285 7.51 15.70 7.55
C VAL A 285 7.72 14.42 8.38
N ASN A 286 8.51 13.47 7.90
CA ASN A 286 8.77 12.20 8.60
C ASN A 286 9.58 12.38 9.91
N ASN A 287 10.24 13.54 10.07
CA ASN A 287 11.09 13.84 11.22
C ASN A 287 10.43 14.83 12.21
N LEU A 288 9.15 15.17 12.01
CA LEU A 288 8.40 16.12 12.84
C LEU A 288 7.64 15.44 13.99
#